data_AF-A0A6P7TMV3-F1
#
_entry.id   AF-A0A6P7TMV3-F1
#
_cell.length_a   1.000
_cell.length_b   1.000
_cell.length_c   1.000
_cell.angle_alpha   90.00
_cell.angle_beta   90.00
_cell.angle_gamma   90.00
#
_symmetry.space_group_name_H-M   'P 1'
#
loop_
_entity.id
_entity.type
_entity.pdbx_description
1 polymer ?
#
loop_
_entity_poly.entity_id
_entity_poly.type
_entity_poly.pdbx_seq_one_letter_code
_entity_poly.pdbx_strand_id
1 'polypeptide(L)'
;MDYICKTLKVDVACTPTGVKHLHHKAQEYDIGIYFEANGHGTVLFSAHAEDIILNTAGNTNLSDEKRSAAQRLCTLIDLINQTVGDSISDMLLIETILHSLGWNAVKWDAIYKEKPSVLKQIKVRF
;
A
#
# COMPACT_ATOMS: atom_id res chain seq x y z
N MET A 1 2.43 -4.35 -12.91
CA MET A 1 0.98 -4.27 -13.20
C MET A 1 0.33 -5.64 -13.39
N ASP A 2 0.91 -6.56 -14.18
CA ASP A 2 0.31 -7.89 -14.42
C ASP A 2 -0.08 -8.63 -13.13
N TYR A 3 0.80 -8.67 -12.11
CA TYR A 3 0.51 -9.33 -10.82
C TYR A 3 -0.70 -8.70 -10.09
N ILE A 4 -0.77 -7.37 -10.01
CA ILE A 4 -1.84 -6.67 -9.28
C ILE A 4 -3.20 -6.91 -9.96
N CYS A 5 -3.30 -6.71 -11.28
CA CYS A 5 -4.56 -6.88 -11.99
C CYS A 5 -4.97 -8.36 -12.15
N LYS A 6 -4.02 -9.25 -12.47
CA LYS A 6 -4.35 -10.64 -12.84
C LYS A 6 -4.35 -11.60 -11.65
N THR A 7 -3.49 -11.39 -10.67
CA THR A 7 -3.38 -12.26 -9.47
C THR A 7 -4.17 -11.69 -8.31
N LEU A 8 -3.91 -10.44 -7.90
CA LEU A 8 -4.59 -9.82 -6.77
C LEU A 8 -6.02 -9.38 -7.09
N LYS A 9 -6.35 -9.20 -8.38
CA LYS A 9 -7.66 -8.73 -8.86
C LYS A 9 -8.03 -7.36 -8.30
N VAL A 10 -7.03 -6.47 -8.18
CA VAL A 10 -7.20 -5.09 -7.72
C VAL A 10 -7.04 -4.13 -8.89
N ASP A 11 -7.80 -3.04 -8.86
CA ASP A 11 -7.74 -1.96 -9.85
C ASP A 11 -6.38 -1.25 -9.82
N VAL A 12 -5.92 -0.81 -10.99
CA VAL A 12 -4.63 -0.12 -11.16
C VAL A 12 -4.84 1.13 -12.00
N ALA A 13 -4.31 2.25 -11.52
CA ALA A 13 -4.22 3.50 -12.26
C ALA A 13 -2.77 3.83 -12.61
N CYS A 14 -2.56 4.50 -13.74
CA CYS A 14 -1.29 5.09 -14.12
C CYS A 14 -1.44 6.61 -14.15
N THR A 15 -0.50 7.34 -13.55
CA THR A 15 -0.49 8.80 -13.49
C THR A 15 0.83 9.33 -14.07
N PRO A 16 0.91 10.64 -14.38
CA PRO A 16 2.20 11.28 -14.55
C PRO A 16 3.10 11.07 -13.32
N THR A 17 4.42 11.11 -13.52
CA THR A 17 5.41 11.00 -12.44
C THR A 17 5.26 12.14 -11.45
N GLY A 18 5.56 11.87 -10.18
CA GLY A 18 5.47 12.84 -9.10
C GLY A 18 4.30 12.57 -8.16
N VAL A 19 4.63 12.62 -6.87
CA VAL A 19 3.77 12.25 -5.74
C VAL A 19 2.45 12.99 -5.71
N LYS A 20 2.42 14.23 -6.21
CA LYS A 20 1.20 15.04 -6.31
C LYS A 20 0.13 14.36 -7.17
N HIS A 21 0.52 13.76 -8.30
CA HIS A 21 -0.41 13.10 -9.20
C HIS A 21 -0.88 11.76 -8.63
N LEU A 22 0.04 11.02 -8.03
CA LEU A 22 -0.24 9.74 -7.37
C LEU A 22 -1.20 9.92 -6.18
N HIS A 23 -0.91 10.86 -5.30
CA HIS A 23 -1.71 11.14 -4.11
C HIS A 23 -3.15 11.54 -4.48
N HIS A 24 -3.32 12.46 -5.44
CA HIS A 24 -4.66 12.84 -5.92
C HIS A 24 -5.42 11.65 -6.50
N LYS A 25 -4.75 10.75 -7.24
CA LYS A 25 -5.40 9.57 -7.80
C LYS A 25 -5.75 8.53 -6.73
N ALA A 26 -4.92 8.39 -5.70
CA ALA A 26 -5.15 7.47 -4.58
C ALA A 26 -6.38 7.86 -3.74
N GLN A 27 -6.69 9.16 -3.63
CA GLN A 27 -7.89 9.67 -2.93
C GLN A 27 -9.23 9.27 -3.58
N GLU A 28 -9.22 8.78 -4.82
CA GLU A 28 -10.43 8.28 -5.48
C GLU A 28 -10.87 6.89 -4.99
N TYR A 29 -10.05 6.23 -4.16
CA TYR A 29 -10.30 4.89 -3.63
C TYR A 29 -10.55 4.94 -2.11
N ASP A 30 -11.25 3.94 -1.60
CA ASP A 30 -11.40 3.74 -0.15
C ASP A 30 -10.07 3.42 0.55
N ILE A 31 -9.22 2.64 -0.11
CA ILE A 31 -7.84 2.39 0.31
C ILE A 31 -6.95 2.58 -0.91
N GLY A 32 -6.24 3.69 -0.97
CA GLY A 32 -5.38 4.08 -2.08
C GLY A 32 -3.91 3.79 -1.77
N ILE A 33 -3.32 2.80 -2.44
CA ILE A 33 -1.89 2.45 -2.30
C ILE A 33 -1.11 3.08 -3.46
N TYR A 34 -0.12 3.93 -3.17
CA TYR A 34 0.73 4.49 -4.21
C TYR A 34 2.22 4.46 -3.82
N PHE A 35 3.05 3.97 -4.74
CA PHE A 35 4.51 3.97 -4.62
C PHE A 35 5.17 4.20 -5.98
N GLU A 36 6.21 5.02 -6.01
CA GLU A 36 7.13 5.14 -7.13
C GLU A 36 8.28 4.13 -6.99
N ALA A 37 8.89 3.73 -8.11
CA ALA A 37 9.99 2.75 -8.13
C ALA A 37 11.26 3.23 -7.38
N ASN A 38 11.34 4.52 -7.04
CA ASN A 38 12.41 5.09 -6.20
C ASN A 38 12.17 4.85 -4.69
N GLY A 39 11.05 4.23 -4.30
CA GLY A 39 10.68 3.93 -2.91
C GLY A 39 9.77 4.98 -2.27
N HIS A 40 9.45 6.09 -2.93
CA HIS A 40 8.54 7.09 -2.35
C HIS A 40 7.07 6.68 -2.52
N GLY A 41 6.33 6.63 -1.43
CA GLY A 41 4.90 6.31 -1.46
C GLY A 41 4.28 6.29 -0.08
N THR A 42 2.96 6.09 -0.03
CA THR A 42 2.24 5.76 1.21
C THR A 42 0.89 5.10 0.85
N VAL A 43 0.09 4.80 1.86
CA VAL A 43 -1.29 4.32 1.74
C VAL A 43 -2.23 5.35 2.33
N LEU A 44 -3.32 5.64 1.63
CA LEU A 44 -4.39 6.52 2.07
C LEU A 44 -5.64 5.71 2.39
N PHE A 45 -6.38 6.15 3.38
CA PHE A 45 -7.69 5.63 3.71
C PHE A 45 -8.74 6.73 3.56
N SER A 46 -9.86 6.44 2.90
CA SER A 46 -10.98 7.37 2.85
C SER A 46 -11.62 7.47 4.24
N ALA A 47 -12.19 8.62 4.58
CA ALA A 47 -12.91 8.77 5.85
C ALA A 47 -14.04 7.74 6.00
N HIS A 48 -14.64 7.32 4.88
CA HIS A 48 -15.65 6.26 4.86
C HIS A 48 -15.06 4.89 5.23
N ALA A 49 -13.89 4.54 4.67
CA ALA A 49 -13.20 3.31 4.98
C ALA A 49 -12.75 3.26 6.44
N GLU A 50 -12.17 4.35 6.96
CA GLU A 50 -11.75 4.45 8.35
C GLU A 50 -12.94 4.23 9.30
N ASP A 51 -14.07 4.89 9.08
CA ASP A 51 -15.28 4.73 9.90
C ASP A 51 -15.77 3.27 9.90
N ILE A 52 -15.82 2.62 8.74
CA ILE A 52 -16.20 1.20 8.64
C ILE A 52 -15.23 0.32 9.44
N ILE A 53 -13.93 0.55 9.31
CA ILE A 53 -12.90 -0.25 9.98
C ILE A 53 -13.00 -0.08 11.50
N LEU A 54 -13.10 1.16 12.00
CA LEU A 54 -13.23 1.44 13.44
C LEU A 54 -14.52 0.84 14.02
N ASN A 55 -15.64 1.03 13.34
CA ASN A 55 -16.93 0.48 13.79
C ASN A 55 -16.90 -1.05 13.81
N THR A 56 -16.26 -1.69 12.82
CA THR A 56 -16.10 -3.15 12.78
C THR A 56 -15.20 -3.66 13.90
N ALA A 57 -14.12 -2.95 14.22
CA ALA A 57 -13.20 -3.30 15.30
C ALA A 57 -13.86 -3.23 16.70
N GLY A 58 -14.82 -2.32 16.89
CA GLY A 58 -15.58 -2.17 18.14
C GLY A 58 -16.84 -3.04 18.25
N ASN A 59 -17.27 -3.70 17.17
CA ASN A 59 -18.56 -4.40 17.14
C ASN A 59 -18.49 -5.80 17.78
N THR A 60 -19.05 -5.92 18.99
CA THR A 60 -19.12 -7.16 19.76
C THR A 60 -20.07 -8.21 19.18
N ASN A 61 -20.97 -7.82 18.27
CA ASN A 61 -21.90 -8.73 17.61
C ASN A 61 -21.27 -9.49 16.43
N LEU A 62 -20.07 -9.09 15.99
CA LEU A 62 -19.33 -9.77 14.94
C LEU A 62 -18.45 -10.88 15.50
N SER A 63 -18.16 -11.88 14.67
CA SER A 63 -17.17 -12.93 14.97
C SER A 63 -15.81 -12.34 15.36
N ASP A 64 -15.12 -12.98 16.30
CA ASP A 64 -13.82 -12.52 16.78
C ASP A 64 -12.77 -12.42 15.66
N GLU A 65 -12.84 -13.27 14.63
CA GLU A 65 -11.96 -13.20 13.45
C GLU A 65 -12.09 -11.87 12.69
N LYS A 66 -13.32 -11.46 12.38
CA LYS A 66 -13.59 -10.17 11.70
C LYS A 66 -13.15 -8.99 12.55
N ARG A 67 -13.41 -9.06 13.86
CA ARG A 67 -13.01 -8.01 14.80
C ARG A 67 -11.49 -7.87 14.89
N SER A 68 -10.79 -9.00 15.01
CA SER A 68 -9.33 -9.04 15.05
C SER A 68 -8.70 -8.54 13.75
N ALA A 69 -9.28 -8.89 12.59
CA ALA A 69 -8.83 -8.36 11.31
C ALA A 69 -9.01 -6.83 11.21
N ALA A 70 -10.15 -6.31 11.65
CA ALA A 70 -10.41 -4.87 11.69
C ALA A 70 -9.47 -4.13 12.66
N GLN A 71 -9.22 -4.70 13.84
CA GLN A 71 -8.25 -4.15 14.80
C GLN A 71 -6.84 -4.06 14.22
N ARG A 72 -6.40 -5.08 13.47
CA ARG A 72 -5.13 -5.05 12.75
C ARG A 72 -5.08 -3.94 11.70
N LEU A 73 -6.18 -3.72 10.97
CA LEU A 73 -6.28 -2.61 10.03
C LEU A 73 -6.22 -1.24 10.74
N CYS A 74 -6.86 -1.07 11.90
CA CYS A 74 -6.71 0.14 12.72
C CYS A 74 -5.23 0.38 13.07
N THR A 75 -4.51 -0.65 13.52
CA THR A 75 -3.08 -0.52 13.82
C THR A 75 -2.25 -0.13 12.60
N LEU A 76 -2.60 -0.60 11.40
CA LEU A 76 -1.94 -0.18 10.17
C LEU A 76 -2.25 1.27 9.82
N ILE A 77 -3.50 1.72 10.00
CA ILE A 77 -3.88 3.13 9.81
C ILE A 77 -3.04 4.04 10.71
N ASP A 78 -2.87 3.67 11.98
CA ASP A 78 -2.06 4.45 12.94
C ASP A 78 -0.56 4.42 12.64
N LEU A 79 -0.07 3.33 12.03
CA LEU A 79 1.34 3.16 11.68
C LEU A 79 1.74 3.94 10.43
N ILE A 80 0.83 4.03 9.46
CA ILE A 80 1.08 4.60 8.14
C ILE A 80 1.01 6.13 8.17
N ASN A 81 2.05 6.79 7.68
CA ASN A 81 2.00 8.24 7.48
C ASN A 81 1.17 8.60 6.24
N GLN A 82 -0.11 8.92 6.43
CA GLN A 82 -1.02 9.30 5.34
C GLN A 82 -0.72 10.69 4.74
N THR A 83 0.16 11.50 5.35
CA THR A 83 0.42 12.88 4.90
C THR A 83 1.48 12.93 3.79
N VAL A 84 2.59 12.22 3.97
CA VAL A 84 3.74 12.15 3.06
C VAL A 84 4.42 10.80 3.23
N GLY A 85 5.04 10.28 2.17
CA GLY A 85 5.82 9.05 2.26
C GLY A 85 6.94 9.14 3.30
N ASP A 86 6.96 8.17 4.22
CA ASP A 86 7.83 8.13 5.39
C ASP A 86 8.54 6.77 5.43
N SER A 87 9.85 6.78 5.16
CA SER A 87 10.62 5.55 5.06
C SER A 87 10.67 4.74 6.36
N ILE A 88 10.53 5.37 7.53
CA ILE A 88 10.51 4.66 8.82
C ILE A 88 9.16 3.98 9.00
N SER A 89 8.07 4.70 8.71
CA SER A 89 6.72 4.14 8.68
C SER A 89 6.62 2.98 7.68
N ASP A 90 7.14 3.14 6.46
CA ASP A 90 7.15 2.11 5.41
C ASP A 90 7.95 0.88 5.83
N MET A 91 9.13 1.06 6.45
CA MET A 91 9.94 -0.05 6.97
C MET A 91 9.16 -0.84 8.04
N LEU A 92 8.55 -0.15 9.01
CA LEU A 92 7.77 -0.81 10.06
C LEU A 92 6.52 -1.50 9.50
N LEU A 93 5.89 -0.92 8.48
CA LEU A 93 4.76 -1.51 7.77
C LEU A 93 5.18 -2.82 7.09
N ILE A 94 6.29 -2.81 6.34
CA ILE A 94 6.81 -4.00 5.64
C ILE A 94 7.13 -5.12 6.65
N GLU A 95 7.88 -4.81 7.71
CA GLU A 95 8.23 -5.80 8.74
C GLU A 95 6.99 -6.39 9.41
N THR A 96 6.00 -5.55 9.71
CA THR A 96 4.72 -5.99 10.30
C THR A 96 3.95 -6.94 9.36
N ILE A 97 3.89 -6.62 8.07
CA ILE A 97 3.21 -7.44 7.07
C ILE A 97 3.93 -8.78 6.88
N LEU A 98 5.25 -8.76 6.70
CA LEU A 98 6.05 -9.98 6.51
C LEU A 98 5.96 -10.90 7.72
N HIS A 99 6.08 -10.35 8.93
CA HIS A 99 5.91 -11.10 10.17
C HIS A 99 4.51 -11.71 10.26
N SER A 100 3.46 -10.94 9.97
CA SER A 100 2.08 -11.42 10.01
C SER A 100 1.77 -12.51 8.97
N LEU A 101 2.44 -12.51 7.83
CA LEU A 101 2.28 -13.53 6.79
C LEU A 101 3.19 -14.76 7.02
N GLY A 102 4.15 -14.68 7.96
CA GLY A 102 5.20 -15.67 8.13
C GLY A 102 6.12 -15.74 6.89
N TRP A 103 6.36 -14.60 6.25
CA TRP A 103 7.18 -14.50 5.04
C TRP A 103 8.56 -13.94 5.37
N ASN A 104 9.57 -14.41 4.65
CA ASN A 104 10.89 -13.79 4.60
C ASN A 104 11.04 -13.00 3.28
N ALA A 105 12.12 -12.23 3.17
CA ALA A 105 12.39 -11.43 1.98
C ALA A 105 12.45 -12.26 0.69
N VAL A 106 13.01 -13.47 0.74
CA VAL A 106 13.12 -14.37 -0.43
C VAL A 106 11.73 -14.79 -0.94
N LYS A 107 10.82 -15.15 -0.01
CA LYS A 107 9.45 -15.51 -0.37
C LYS A 107 8.68 -14.30 -0.92
N TRP A 108 8.91 -13.12 -0.36
CA TRP A 108 8.30 -11.89 -0.85
C TRP A 108 8.79 -11.52 -2.26
N ASP A 109 10.09 -11.60 -2.51
CA ASP A 109 10.69 -11.36 -3.84
C ASP A 109 10.15 -12.34 -4.89
N ALA A 110 9.84 -13.57 -4.50
CA ALA A 110 9.36 -14.61 -5.40
C ALA A 110 7.88 -14.50 -5.83
N ILE A 111 7.10 -13.54 -5.30
CA ILE A 111 5.65 -13.49 -5.58
C ILE A 111 5.31 -13.11 -7.03
N TYR A 112 6.22 -12.41 -7.71
CA TYR A 112 6.14 -12.17 -9.15
C TYR A 112 7.54 -12.02 -9.74
N LYS A 113 7.67 -12.27 -11.04
CA LYS A 113 8.94 -12.08 -11.75
C LYS A 113 8.96 -10.74 -12.46
N GLU A 114 9.91 -9.88 -12.10
CA GLU A 114 10.15 -8.63 -12.82
C GLU A 114 10.56 -8.89 -14.28
N LYS A 115 10.10 -8.00 -15.17
CA LYS A 115 10.55 -7.99 -16.57
C LYS A 115 11.89 -7.24 -16.64
N PRO A 116 12.86 -7.70 -17.46
CA PRO A 116 14.12 -6.98 -17.64
C PRO A 116 13.86 -5.52 -18.05
N SER A 117 14.48 -4.57 -17.34
CA SER A 117 14.32 -3.14 -17.59
C SER A 117 15.65 -2.41 -17.38
N VAL A 118 15.84 -1.27 -18.06
CA VAL A 118 17.03 -0.42 -17.93
C VAL A 118 16.61 1.04 -18.01
N LEU A 119 16.99 1.84 -17.01
CA LEU A 119 16.82 3.30 -16.99
C LEU A 119 18.15 3.98 -17.35
N LYS A 120 18.17 4.86 -18.36
CA LYS A 120 19.35 5.63 -18.76
C LYS A 120 19.05 7.11 -18.83
N GLN A 121 19.95 7.94 -18.32
CA GLN A 121 19.90 9.39 -18.46
C GLN A 121 20.69 9.82 -19.70
N ILE A 122 20.02 10.52 -20.63
CA ILE A 122 20.65 11.07 -21.84
C ILE A 122 20.82 12.58 -21.67
N LYS A 123 22.06 13.07 -21.79
CA LYS A 123 22.35 14.51 -21.75
C LYS A 123 22.08 15.12 -23.12
N VAL A 124 21.22 16.13 -23.18
CA VAL A 124 20.96 16.92 -24.39
C VAL A 124 21.76 18.23 -24.34
N ARG A 125 22.32 18.66 -25.47
CA ARG A 125 22.93 20.00 -25.60
C ARG A 125 21.81 20.98 -25.91
N PHE A 126 21.68 22.01 -25.10
CA PHE A 126 20.86 23.19 -25.40
C PHE A 126 21.68 24.18 -26.23
#